data_AF-A8UZM0-F1
#
_entry.id   AF-A8UZM0-F1
#
_cell.length_a   1.000
_cell.length_b   1.000
_cell.length_c   1.000
_cell.angle_alpha   90.00
_cell.angle_beta   90.00
_cell.angle_gamma   90.00
#
_symmetry.space_group_name_H-M   'P 1'
#
loop_
_entity.id
_entity.type
_entity.pdbx_description
1 polymer ?
#
loop_
_entity_poly.entity_id
_entity_poly.type
_entity_poly.pdbx_seq_one_letter_code
_entity_poly.pdbx_strand_id
1 'polypeptide(L)'
;MFNNNDDMQKRILLFFVIVSVLLIGYTVINQIINPLPEKQQTEKQPQIQTVNKTVEKSGENTAQEKFAKKEEKNIHSNITYSSSGTYDLLLNNLRFKSDNLKDFIEIKTSYGVVKISKIGARVISVYLNQYNTDTIPKVAKDNKIFPTEIITTNPKITALINFSEYNFKQSGNKYIFELEKDNIKIKKIFILNPDETISYKLEYSGLNNLGLAVVNGITPTAENSSRGHRGSVIKTDKELIKINSDIKTTQIVRGHIIWAGEENKYFLQIIANKTGFTSTYIIPIANETTLTLSEIKGNLEGFFFGGPKLYSLLGQINEKYKKEWNIDLALRNTIDFGFFGILGKPLFLVLHFIYNFIHNWALAIIILTVLLRIILFPLNHKSLKAM
;
A
#
# COMPACT_ATOMS: atom_id res chain seq x y z
N MET A 1 -30.89 -10.81 13.18
CA MET A 1 -31.97 -9.81 13.09
C MET A 1 -31.82 -9.10 11.74
N PHE A 2 -32.81 -9.32 10.88
CA PHE A 2 -32.87 -8.89 9.49
C PHE A 2 -33.40 -7.44 9.41
N ASN A 3 -32.68 -6.50 8.76
CA ASN A 3 -33.29 -5.36 8.03
C ASN A 3 -32.34 -4.39 7.27
N ASN A 4 -31.01 -4.55 7.27
CA ASN A 4 -30.12 -3.51 6.69
C ASN A 4 -29.99 -3.54 5.15
N ASN A 5 -30.30 -4.66 4.49
CA ASN A 5 -30.22 -4.74 3.03
C ASN A 5 -31.36 -3.99 2.34
N ASP A 6 -32.55 -3.98 2.94
CA ASP A 6 -33.70 -3.26 2.38
C ASP A 6 -33.52 -1.74 2.49
N ASP A 7 -32.91 -1.26 3.56
CA ASP A 7 -32.62 0.17 3.72
C ASP A 7 -31.51 0.64 2.77
N MET A 8 -30.51 -0.22 2.50
CA MET A 8 -29.47 0.05 1.50
C MET A 8 -30.03 0.05 0.08
N GLN A 9 -30.89 -0.90 -0.27
CA GLN A 9 -31.55 -0.95 -1.59
C GLN A 9 -32.46 0.26 -1.81
N LYS A 10 -33.20 0.70 -0.78
CA LYS A 10 -34.02 1.92 -0.85
C LYS A 10 -33.18 3.18 -1.09
N ARG A 11 -32.02 3.30 -0.44
CA ARG A 11 -31.09 4.44 -0.65
C ARG A 11 -30.46 4.42 -2.03
N ILE A 12 -30.10 3.25 -2.55
CA ILE A 12 -29.58 3.07 -3.92
C ILE A 12 -30.66 3.42 -4.95
N LEU A 13 -31.89 2.95 -4.75
CA LEU A 13 -33.01 3.24 -5.65
C LEU A 13 -33.36 4.74 -5.64
N LEU A 14 -33.37 5.38 -4.48
CA LEU A 14 -33.55 6.82 -4.35
C LEU A 14 -32.45 7.60 -5.08
N PHE A 15 -31.18 7.16 -4.97
CA PHE A 15 -30.07 7.75 -5.72
C PHE A 15 -30.27 7.63 -7.23
N PHE A 16 -30.64 6.46 -7.74
CA PHE A 16 -30.91 6.28 -9.18
C PHE A 16 -32.09 7.13 -9.66
N VAL A 17 -33.15 7.26 -8.87
CA VAL A 17 -34.30 8.12 -9.19
C VAL A 17 -33.88 9.58 -9.25
N ILE A 18 -33.13 10.08 -8.27
CA ILE A 18 -32.65 11.47 -8.24
C ILE A 18 -31.73 11.76 -9.44
N VAL A 19 -30.80 10.85 -9.75
CA VAL A 19 -29.89 10.99 -10.90
C VAL A 19 -30.68 10.97 -12.22
N SER A 20 -31.68 10.10 -12.34
CA SER A 20 -32.53 10.02 -13.53
C SER A 20 -33.36 11.30 -13.72
N VAL A 21 -33.94 11.84 -12.64
CA VAL A 21 -34.69 13.11 -12.67
C VAL A 21 -33.76 14.27 -13.02
N LEU A 22 -32.53 14.30 -12.51
CA LEU A 22 -31.54 15.33 -12.87
C LEU A 22 -31.13 15.24 -14.34
N LEU A 23 -30.93 14.04 -14.87
CA LEU A 23 -30.57 13.84 -16.28
C LEU A 23 -31.73 14.20 -17.22
N ILE A 24 -32.95 13.77 -16.88
CA ILE A 24 -34.17 14.11 -17.64
C ILE A 24 -34.44 15.62 -17.57
N GLY A 25 -34.30 16.22 -16.38
CA GLY A 25 -34.42 17.66 -16.20
C GLY A 25 -33.38 18.41 -17.03
N TYR A 26 -32.13 17.94 -17.04
CA TYR A 26 -31.08 18.50 -17.88
C TYR A 26 -31.40 18.38 -19.37
N THR A 27 -31.90 17.24 -19.84
CA THR A 27 -32.28 17.07 -21.26
C THR A 27 -33.46 17.95 -21.65
N VAL A 28 -34.49 18.04 -20.81
CA VAL A 28 -35.68 18.87 -21.08
C VAL A 28 -35.31 20.35 -21.09
N ILE A 29 -34.52 20.81 -20.10
CA ILE A 29 -34.04 22.20 -20.05
C ILE A 29 -33.16 22.50 -21.27
N ASN A 30 -32.28 21.58 -21.66
CA ASN A 30 -31.42 21.76 -22.84
C ASN A 30 -32.22 21.80 -24.15
N GLN A 31 -33.32 21.03 -24.24
CA GLN A 31 -34.20 20.98 -25.42
C GLN A 31 -35.11 22.22 -25.54
N ILE A 32 -35.47 22.84 -24.41
CA ILE A 32 -36.19 24.13 -24.36
C ILE A 32 -35.25 25.30 -24.72
N ILE A 33 -33.99 25.25 -24.27
CA ILE A 33 -33.02 26.32 -24.50
C ILE A 33 -32.43 26.26 -25.93
N ASN A 34 -32.29 25.07 -26.51
CA ASN A 34 -31.75 24.85 -27.85
C ASN A 34 -32.65 23.93 -28.70
N PRO A 35 -33.72 24.45 -29.34
CA PRO A 35 -34.49 23.66 -30.29
C PRO A 35 -33.64 23.38 -31.55
N LEU A 36 -33.43 22.10 -31.88
CA LEU A 36 -32.76 21.67 -33.09
C LEU A 36 -33.57 22.08 -34.35
N PRO A 37 -32.93 22.56 -35.43
CA PRO A 37 -33.63 22.85 -36.67
C PRO A 37 -34.06 21.56 -37.39
N GLU A 38 -35.30 21.52 -37.87
CA GLU A 38 -35.82 20.46 -38.73
C GLU A 38 -35.00 20.35 -40.03
N LYS A 39 -34.58 19.13 -40.39
CA LYS A 39 -34.17 18.80 -41.75
C LYS A 39 -34.91 17.57 -42.27
N GLN A 40 -35.45 17.76 -43.47
CA GLN A 40 -36.24 16.86 -44.28
C GLN A 40 -35.48 15.56 -44.65
N GLN A 41 -36.25 14.49 -44.82
CA GLN A 41 -35.83 13.18 -45.32
C GLN A 41 -35.43 13.24 -46.81
N THR A 42 -34.33 12.59 -47.18
CA THR A 42 -34.33 11.66 -48.34
C THR A 42 -33.16 10.67 -48.27
N GLU A 43 -33.45 9.43 -48.68
CA GLU A 43 -32.67 8.20 -48.65
C GLU A 43 -31.41 8.19 -49.56
N LYS A 44 -30.40 7.38 -49.19
CA LYS A 44 -29.95 6.19 -49.95
C LYS A 44 -28.73 5.51 -49.29
N GLN A 45 -28.90 4.24 -48.95
CA GLN A 45 -27.83 3.21 -48.91
C GLN A 45 -27.40 2.87 -50.36
N PRO A 46 -26.18 2.38 -50.67
CA PRO A 46 -25.73 1.08 -50.16
C PRO A 46 -24.21 0.78 -50.01
N GLN A 47 -23.98 -0.32 -49.28
CA GLN A 47 -23.02 -1.41 -49.51
C GLN A 47 -21.61 -1.43 -48.91
N ILE A 48 -21.39 -2.57 -48.25
CA ILE A 48 -20.18 -3.16 -47.67
C ILE A 48 -19.30 -3.72 -48.79
N GLN A 49 -17.99 -3.49 -48.73
CA GLN A 49 -17.00 -4.38 -49.35
C GLN A 49 -15.87 -4.72 -48.37
N THR A 50 -15.80 -6.02 -48.09
CA THR A 50 -14.75 -6.75 -47.39
C THR A 50 -13.58 -6.97 -48.35
N VAL A 51 -12.34 -6.74 -47.91
CA VAL A 51 -11.16 -7.32 -48.56
C VAL A 51 -10.22 -7.86 -47.47
N ASN A 52 -10.12 -9.19 -47.44
CA ASN A 52 -8.99 -9.93 -46.88
C ASN A 52 -8.20 -10.50 -48.07
N LYS A 53 -6.85 -10.36 -48.06
CA LYS A 53 -5.92 -11.44 -48.46
C LYS A 53 -4.45 -11.11 -48.16
N THR A 54 -3.94 -11.84 -47.16
CA THR A 54 -2.79 -12.77 -47.18
C THR A 54 -1.42 -12.36 -47.77
N VAL A 55 -0.44 -12.24 -46.85
CA VAL A 55 0.93 -12.82 -46.77
C VAL A 55 1.74 -13.05 -48.05
N GLU A 56 2.98 -12.52 -48.09
CA GLU A 56 4.18 -13.29 -48.46
C GLU A 56 5.50 -12.73 -47.88
N LYS A 57 6.47 -13.63 -47.71
CA LYS A 57 7.77 -13.53 -47.03
C LYS A 57 8.90 -13.03 -47.93
N SER A 58 9.91 -12.40 -47.32
CA SER A 58 11.37 -12.49 -47.56
C SER A 58 12.01 -11.33 -46.77
N GLY A 59 13.20 -11.37 -46.18
CA GLY A 59 14.34 -12.28 -46.19
C GLY A 59 15.56 -11.42 -45.85
N GLU A 60 16.29 -11.83 -44.81
CA GLU A 60 17.75 -11.65 -44.60
C GLU A 60 18.42 -10.30 -44.24
N ASN A 61 19.25 -10.43 -43.18
CA ASN A 61 20.65 -9.96 -43.05
C ASN A 61 20.95 -8.46 -42.76
N THR A 62 21.93 -8.03 -41.96
CA THR A 62 22.90 -8.57 -40.96
C THR A 62 23.57 -7.31 -40.34
N ALA A 63 24.20 -7.43 -39.14
CA ALA A 63 25.30 -6.59 -38.62
C ALA A 63 24.95 -5.13 -38.20
N GLN A 64 25.52 -4.51 -37.15
CA GLN A 64 26.62 -4.81 -36.25
C GLN A 64 26.62 -3.78 -35.08
N GLU A 65 26.95 -4.28 -33.88
CA GLU A 65 27.91 -3.74 -32.88
C GLU A 65 27.75 -2.32 -32.25
N LYS A 66 27.58 -2.26 -30.91
CA LYS A 66 28.60 -2.04 -29.83
C LYS A 66 29.09 -0.58 -29.68
N PHE A 67 28.84 0.01 -28.51
CA PHE A 67 29.75 0.86 -27.71
C PHE A 67 29.16 0.90 -26.28
N ALA A 68 29.72 0.31 -25.22
CA ALA A 68 31.00 0.47 -24.52
C ALA A 68 30.80 1.18 -23.16
N LYS A 69 31.30 0.50 -22.11
CA LYS A 69 31.40 0.92 -20.70
C LYS A 69 32.21 2.22 -20.52
N LYS A 70 31.91 2.95 -19.44
CA LYS A 70 32.94 3.67 -18.67
C LYS A 70 32.60 3.67 -17.17
N GLU A 71 33.54 3.13 -16.40
CA GLU A 71 33.65 3.25 -14.94
C GLU A 71 34.23 4.62 -14.58
N GLU A 72 33.86 5.17 -13.42
CA GLU A 72 34.76 6.01 -12.62
C GLU A 72 34.40 5.92 -11.12
N LYS A 73 35.42 5.60 -10.32
CA LYS A 73 35.46 5.53 -8.85
C LYS A 73 35.74 6.96 -8.31
N ASN A 74 35.41 7.39 -7.08
CA ASN A 74 36.03 6.97 -5.80
C ASN A 74 35.50 7.82 -4.59
N ILE A 75 35.28 7.16 -3.43
CA ILE A 75 35.77 7.49 -2.05
C ILE A 75 35.16 8.74 -1.31
N HIS A 76 34.65 8.76 -0.06
CA HIS A 76 34.96 8.22 1.30
C HIS A 76 33.63 8.11 2.13
N SER A 77 33.45 7.44 3.27
CA SER A 77 34.32 6.87 4.32
C SER A 77 33.62 5.71 5.04
N ASN A 78 34.40 4.70 5.42
CA ASN A 78 33.98 3.42 5.98
C ASN A 78 33.63 3.46 7.48
N ILE A 79 32.49 2.85 7.82
CA ILE A 79 32.40 1.92 8.95
C ILE A 79 31.80 0.63 8.37
N THR A 80 32.66 -0.33 8.06
CA THR A 80 32.28 -1.61 7.45
C THR A 80 31.98 -2.62 8.55
N TYR A 81 30.71 -2.87 8.82
CA TYR A 81 30.30 -4.11 9.47
C TYR A 81 30.19 -5.17 8.38
N SER A 82 31.05 -6.19 8.41
CA SER A 82 30.93 -7.36 7.55
C SER A 82 29.85 -8.27 8.11
N SER A 83 28.59 -8.15 7.67
CA SER A 83 27.64 -9.25 7.82
C SER A 83 27.81 -10.21 6.65
N SER A 84 28.65 -11.23 6.83
CA SER A 84 28.68 -12.36 5.91
C SER A 84 27.47 -13.26 6.18
N GLY A 85 26.57 -13.42 5.21
CA GLY A 85 25.44 -14.35 5.26
C GLY A 85 24.27 -13.92 4.37
N THR A 86 23.51 -14.89 3.86
CA THR A 86 22.23 -14.65 3.18
C THR A 86 21.09 -14.77 4.18
N TYR A 87 20.09 -13.88 4.12
CA TYR A 87 18.87 -14.04 4.90
C TYR A 87 18.06 -15.23 4.39
N ASP A 88 18.01 -16.31 5.18
CA ASP A 88 17.18 -17.47 4.85
C ASP A 88 15.77 -17.28 5.41
N LEU A 89 14.81 -17.03 4.49
CA LEU A 89 13.39 -16.97 4.82
C LEU A 89 12.77 -18.37 4.94
N LEU A 90 13.39 -19.37 4.32
CA LEU A 90 12.89 -20.73 4.16
C LEU A 90 13.39 -21.61 5.32
N LEU A 91 12.73 -21.48 6.47
CA LEU A 91 12.98 -22.33 7.64
C LEU A 91 12.31 -23.72 7.53
N ASN A 92 12.01 -24.16 6.30
CA ASN A 92 11.39 -25.43 5.94
C ASN A 92 10.23 -25.81 6.89
N ASN A 93 10.16 -27.08 7.29
CA ASN A 93 9.11 -27.63 8.16
C ASN A 93 9.05 -26.98 9.55
N LEU A 94 10.11 -26.32 10.03
CA LEU A 94 10.11 -25.67 11.34
C LEU A 94 9.05 -24.56 11.40
N ARG A 95 8.94 -23.76 10.32
CA ARG A 95 7.95 -22.69 10.22
C ARG A 95 6.52 -23.24 10.26
N PHE A 96 6.26 -24.36 9.58
CA PHE A 96 4.94 -24.98 9.58
C PHE A 96 4.58 -25.62 10.92
N LYS A 97 5.57 -26.05 11.70
CA LYS A 97 5.36 -26.63 13.04
C LYS A 97 5.36 -25.58 14.16
N SER A 98 5.81 -24.36 13.90
CA SER A 98 6.09 -23.37 14.95
C SER A 98 4.87 -22.85 15.69
N ASP A 99 3.75 -22.66 14.98
CA ASP A 99 2.60 -21.92 15.48
C ASP A 99 1.33 -22.39 14.78
N ASN A 100 0.25 -22.61 15.51
CA ASN A 100 -1.07 -22.95 14.97
C ASN A 100 -1.94 -21.71 14.67
N LEU A 101 -1.39 -20.50 14.89
CA LEU A 101 -2.02 -19.19 14.74
C LEU A 101 -3.24 -18.96 15.65
N LYS A 102 -3.32 -19.69 16.77
CA LYS A 102 -4.43 -19.60 17.72
C LYS A 102 -4.09 -18.88 19.01
N ASP A 103 -2.84 -18.87 19.44
CA ASP A 103 -2.42 -18.16 20.65
C ASP A 103 -1.97 -16.74 20.32
N PHE A 104 -2.92 -15.81 20.34
CA PHE A 104 -2.71 -14.41 20.02
C PHE A 104 -3.41 -13.50 21.02
N ILE A 105 -2.96 -12.25 21.06
CA ILE A 105 -3.71 -11.14 21.65
C ILE A 105 -4.47 -10.40 20.55
N GLU A 106 -5.54 -9.72 20.93
CA GLU A 106 -6.28 -8.82 20.05
C GLU A 106 -6.16 -7.38 20.54
N ILE A 107 -5.77 -6.49 19.63
CA ILE A 107 -5.75 -5.05 19.83
C ILE A 107 -6.87 -4.47 18.98
N LYS A 108 -7.89 -3.91 19.64
CA LYS A 108 -9.02 -3.26 18.95
C LYS A 108 -8.61 -1.83 18.59
N THR A 109 -8.86 -1.46 17.33
CA THR A 109 -8.63 -0.12 16.77
C THR A 109 -9.95 0.41 16.21
N SER A 110 -10.05 1.71 15.95
CA SER A 110 -11.25 2.28 15.34
C SER A 110 -11.57 1.72 13.94
N TYR A 111 -10.55 1.32 13.17
CA TYR A 111 -10.72 0.79 11.82
C TYR A 111 -10.80 -0.74 11.76
N GLY A 112 -10.51 -1.45 12.86
CA GLY A 112 -10.29 -2.89 12.78
C GLY A 112 -9.75 -3.57 14.03
N VAL A 113 -9.22 -4.78 13.84
CA VAL A 113 -8.59 -5.60 14.88
C VAL A 113 -7.20 -6.03 14.41
N VAL A 114 -6.19 -5.77 15.23
CA VAL A 114 -4.83 -6.27 15.02
C VAL A 114 -4.59 -7.46 15.94
N LYS A 115 -4.14 -8.58 15.37
CA LYS A 115 -3.80 -9.78 16.14
C LYS A 115 -2.29 -9.99 16.15
N ILE A 116 -1.74 -10.16 17.34
CA ILE A 116 -0.31 -10.42 17.55
C ILE A 116 -0.16 -11.80 18.19
N SER A 117 0.52 -12.72 17.52
CA SER A 117 0.80 -14.05 18.06
C SER A 117 1.73 -13.95 19.26
N LYS A 118 1.48 -14.71 20.33
CA LYS A 118 2.44 -14.83 21.45
C LYS A 118 3.70 -15.60 21.03
N ILE A 119 3.65 -16.31 19.90
CA ILE A 119 4.79 -16.99 19.30
C ILE A 119 5.49 -16.03 18.34
N GLY A 120 6.72 -15.67 18.68
CA GLY A 120 7.52 -14.72 17.91
C GLY A 120 7.09 -13.26 18.04
N ALA A 121 5.99 -12.96 18.75
CA ALA A 121 5.41 -11.62 18.85
C ALA A 121 5.21 -10.99 17.44
N ARG A 122 4.52 -11.76 16.58
CA ARG A 122 4.35 -11.48 15.15
C ARG A 122 2.95 -10.94 14.86
N VAL A 123 2.83 -9.93 14.01
CA VAL A 123 1.53 -9.40 13.57
C VAL A 123 0.91 -10.35 12.55
N ILE A 124 -0.01 -11.19 12.98
CA ILE A 124 -0.59 -12.28 12.15
C ILE A 124 -1.86 -11.87 11.40
N SER A 125 -2.49 -10.76 11.81
CA SER A 125 -3.71 -10.25 11.19
C SER A 125 -3.86 -8.76 11.48
N VAL A 126 -4.34 -8.02 10.48
CA VAL A 126 -4.76 -6.63 10.58
C VAL A 126 -6.08 -6.53 9.81
N TYR A 127 -7.15 -6.89 10.50
CA TYR A 127 -8.48 -7.00 9.92
C TYR A 127 -9.19 -5.66 9.95
N LEU A 128 -9.54 -5.11 8.79
CA LEU A 128 -10.21 -3.83 8.65
C LEU A 128 -11.73 -4.06 8.54
N ASN A 129 -12.47 -3.69 9.59
CA ASN A 129 -13.90 -3.98 9.72
C ASN A 129 -14.72 -3.32 8.60
N GLN A 130 -14.42 -2.06 8.28
CA GLN A 130 -15.16 -1.29 7.26
C GLN A 130 -15.00 -1.88 5.85
N TYR A 131 -13.89 -2.56 5.58
CA TYR A 131 -13.55 -3.09 4.26
C TYR A 131 -13.69 -4.61 4.18
N ASN A 132 -14.05 -5.27 5.29
CA ASN A 132 -14.18 -6.72 5.39
C ASN A 132 -12.96 -7.47 4.81
N THR A 133 -11.76 -6.99 5.13
CA THR A 133 -10.51 -7.49 4.55
C THR A 133 -9.39 -7.49 5.57
N ASP A 134 -8.46 -8.43 5.42
CA ASP A 134 -7.23 -8.48 6.20
C ASP A 134 -6.07 -7.99 5.34
N THR A 135 -5.30 -7.01 5.84
CA THR A 135 -4.14 -6.55 5.09
C THR A 135 -3.02 -7.59 5.08
N ILE A 136 -3.05 -8.58 5.99
CA ILE A 136 -2.17 -9.74 5.95
C ILE A 136 -2.73 -10.76 4.94
N PRO A 137 -2.06 -10.99 3.80
CA PRO A 137 -2.60 -11.82 2.74
C PRO A 137 -2.65 -13.30 3.14
N LYS A 138 -3.51 -14.07 2.46
CA LYS A 138 -3.62 -15.52 2.70
C LYS A 138 -2.28 -16.23 2.51
N VAL A 139 -1.49 -15.85 1.49
CA VAL A 139 -0.15 -16.39 1.23
C VAL A 139 0.78 -16.24 2.45
N ALA A 140 0.71 -15.13 3.17
CA ALA A 140 1.48 -14.92 4.40
C ALA A 140 1.06 -15.90 5.50
N LYS A 141 -0.25 -16.13 5.67
CA LYS A 141 -0.82 -17.06 6.66
C LYS A 141 -0.50 -18.52 6.32
N ASP A 142 -0.68 -18.91 5.07
CA ASP A 142 -0.44 -20.27 4.59
C ASP A 142 1.05 -20.64 4.75
N ASN A 143 1.95 -19.71 4.42
CA ASN A 143 3.39 -19.88 4.59
C ASN A 143 3.90 -19.51 5.99
N LYS A 144 3.03 -19.02 6.89
CA LYS A 144 3.33 -18.55 8.25
C LYS A 144 4.50 -17.56 8.31
N ILE A 145 4.54 -16.61 7.39
CA ILE A 145 5.52 -15.53 7.34
C ILE A 145 4.81 -14.20 7.55
N PHE A 146 5.24 -13.44 8.56
CA PHE A 146 4.48 -12.29 9.04
C PHE A 146 5.36 -11.05 9.20
N PRO A 147 4.77 -9.85 9.12
CA PRO A 147 5.43 -8.63 9.56
C PRO A 147 5.95 -8.75 10.99
N THR A 148 6.95 -7.93 11.33
CA THR A 148 7.61 -7.87 12.65
C THR A 148 8.41 -9.12 13.04
N GLU A 149 8.51 -10.10 12.15
CA GLU A 149 9.51 -11.18 12.26
C GLU A 149 10.93 -10.62 12.15
N ILE A 150 11.85 -11.18 12.93
CA ILE A 150 13.26 -10.80 12.92
C ILE A 150 14.05 -11.90 12.23
N ILE A 151 14.58 -11.61 11.05
CA ILE A 151 15.40 -12.53 10.28
C ILE A 151 16.86 -12.22 10.56
N THR A 152 17.63 -13.25 10.92
CA THR A 152 19.07 -13.13 11.15
C THR A 152 19.85 -13.89 10.08
N THR A 153 21.15 -13.62 9.98
CA THR A 153 22.07 -14.40 9.14
C THR A 153 22.29 -15.84 9.66
N ASN A 154 21.72 -16.22 10.81
CA ASN A 154 21.75 -17.57 11.35
C ASN A 154 20.32 -18.17 11.41
N PRO A 155 19.97 -19.14 10.55
CA PRO A 155 18.63 -19.73 10.51
C PRO A 155 18.14 -20.33 11.83
N LYS A 156 19.04 -20.89 12.65
CA LYS A 156 18.68 -21.44 13.97
C LYS A 156 18.23 -20.34 14.94
N ILE A 157 18.92 -19.21 14.93
CA ILE A 157 18.57 -18.04 15.74
C ILE A 157 17.30 -17.40 15.22
N THR A 158 17.12 -17.30 13.90
CA THR A 158 15.86 -16.86 13.30
C THR A 158 14.68 -17.72 13.76
N ALA A 159 14.84 -19.05 13.75
CA ALA A 159 13.82 -19.96 14.26
C ALA A 159 13.57 -19.75 15.76
N LEU A 160 14.62 -19.67 16.58
CA LEU A 160 14.50 -19.43 18.03
C LEU A 160 13.70 -18.17 18.33
N ILE A 161 14.00 -17.06 17.65
CA ILE A 161 13.39 -15.75 17.88
C ILE A 161 11.92 -15.73 17.43
N ASN A 162 11.59 -16.32 16.27
CA ASN A 162 10.24 -16.19 15.70
C ASN A 162 9.30 -17.33 16.06
N PHE A 163 9.83 -18.48 16.51
CA PHE A 163 9.04 -19.69 16.79
C PHE A 163 8.99 -20.07 18.27
N SER A 164 9.66 -19.31 19.15
CA SER A 164 9.46 -19.43 20.60
C SER A 164 8.25 -18.62 21.07
N GLU A 165 7.60 -19.12 22.12
CA GLU A 165 6.63 -18.36 22.92
C GLU A 165 7.33 -17.25 23.71
N TYR A 166 6.71 -16.07 23.75
CA TYR A 166 7.17 -14.92 24.50
C TYR A 166 6.33 -14.75 25.76
N ASN A 167 6.98 -14.35 26.85
CA ASN A 167 6.27 -13.91 28.04
C ASN A 167 5.55 -12.59 27.73
N PHE A 168 4.23 -12.58 27.87
CA PHE A 168 3.38 -11.45 27.52
C PHE A 168 2.94 -10.67 28.76
N LYS A 169 3.06 -9.34 28.71
CA LYS A 169 2.54 -8.42 29.73
C LYS A 169 1.81 -7.26 29.05
N GLN A 170 0.66 -6.88 29.59
CA GLN A 170 -0.08 -5.69 29.15
C GLN A 170 -0.13 -4.65 30.26
N SER A 171 0.08 -3.37 29.91
CA SER A 171 -0.10 -2.23 30.79
C SER A 171 -0.83 -1.14 30.01
N GLY A 172 -2.15 -1.02 30.19
CA GLY A 172 -3.00 -0.12 29.42
C GLY A 172 -2.93 -0.42 27.92
N ASN A 173 -2.48 0.56 27.13
CA ASN A 173 -2.29 0.49 25.68
C ASN A 173 -0.93 -0.08 25.25
N LYS A 174 -0.09 -0.51 26.20
CA LYS A 174 1.25 -1.06 25.97
C LYS A 174 1.24 -2.58 26.11
N TYR A 175 1.72 -3.26 25.08
CA TYR A 175 1.78 -4.71 24.94
C TYR A 175 3.25 -5.13 24.82
N ILE A 176 3.74 -5.87 25.81
CA ILE A 176 5.16 -6.20 25.95
C ILE A 176 5.32 -7.71 25.81
N PHE A 177 6.21 -8.12 24.92
CA PHE A 177 6.60 -9.51 24.70
C PHE A 177 8.09 -9.66 24.98
N GLU A 178 8.45 -10.53 25.92
CA GLU A 178 9.83 -10.77 26.36
C GLU A 178 10.22 -12.23 26.11
N LEU A 179 11.35 -12.46 25.46
CA LEU A 179 11.98 -13.77 25.28
C LEU A 179 13.39 -13.72 25.85
N GLU A 180 13.73 -14.67 26.71
CA GLU A 180 15.08 -14.89 27.22
C GLU A 180 15.42 -16.38 27.06
N LYS A 181 16.30 -16.71 26.12
CA LYS A 181 16.77 -18.07 25.83
C LYS A 181 18.20 -18.03 25.27
N ASP A 182 19.05 -18.99 25.64
CA ASP A 182 20.39 -19.17 25.06
C ASP A 182 21.24 -17.87 25.03
N ASN A 183 21.25 -17.11 26.14
CA ASN A 183 21.90 -15.79 26.28
C ASN A 183 21.38 -14.70 25.32
N ILE A 184 20.29 -14.95 24.60
CA ILE A 184 19.61 -13.99 23.76
C ILE A 184 18.42 -13.45 24.53
N LYS A 185 18.32 -12.12 24.61
CA LYS A 185 17.14 -11.43 25.12
C LYS A 185 16.52 -10.63 23.99
N ILE A 186 15.22 -10.81 23.77
CA ILE A 186 14.43 -10.03 22.83
C ILE A 186 13.25 -9.43 23.59
N LYS A 187 13.02 -8.14 23.38
CA LYS A 187 11.84 -7.45 23.89
C LYS A 187 11.16 -6.71 22.76
N LYS A 188 9.95 -7.13 22.41
CA LYS A 188 9.09 -6.46 21.44
C LYS A 188 7.98 -5.72 22.19
N ILE A 189 7.87 -4.43 21.96
CA ILE A 189 6.89 -3.57 22.61
C ILE A 189 6.01 -2.95 21.53
N PHE A 190 4.71 -3.15 21.67
CA PHE A 190 3.70 -2.53 20.83
C PHE A 190 2.90 -1.54 21.67
N ILE A 191 2.69 -0.32 21.18
CA ILE A 191 1.90 0.69 21.88
C ILE A 191 0.80 1.15 20.92
N LEU A 192 -0.46 0.94 21.31
CA LEU A 192 -1.59 1.49 20.58
C LEU A 192 -1.68 2.98 20.86
N ASN A 193 -1.46 3.79 19.84
CA ASN A 193 -1.50 5.24 19.96
C ASN A 193 -2.93 5.78 19.79
N PRO A 194 -3.22 7.01 20.26
CA PRO A 194 -4.52 7.65 20.05
C PRO A 194 -4.90 7.86 18.58
N ASP A 195 -3.91 7.93 17.68
CA ASP A 195 -4.09 8.00 16.22
C ASP A 195 -4.21 6.61 15.57
N GLU A 196 -4.38 5.57 16.38
CA GLU A 196 -4.61 4.18 15.98
C GLU A 196 -3.41 3.51 15.30
N THR A 197 -2.27 4.21 15.20
CA THR A 197 -1.00 3.58 14.81
C THR A 197 -0.48 2.70 15.94
N ILE A 198 0.29 1.66 15.58
CA ILE A 198 0.94 0.80 16.55
C ILE A 198 2.42 1.14 16.57
N SER A 199 2.87 1.93 17.56
CA SER A 199 4.30 2.11 17.78
C SER A 199 4.93 0.76 18.09
N TYR A 200 6.11 0.53 17.51
CA TYR A 200 6.83 -0.72 17.58
C TYR A 200 8.25 -0.46 18.03
N LYS A 201 8.63 -1.03 19.18
CA LYS A 201 9.99 -0.99 19.69
C LYS A 201 10.55 -2.40 19.79
N LEU A 202 11.75 -2.60 19.28
CA LEU A 202 12.53 -3.82 19.41
C LEU A 202 13.81 -3.51 20.16
N GLU A 203 13.98 -4.16 21.30
CA GLU A 203 15.22 -4.15 22.07
C GLU A 203 15.78 -5.57 22.10
N TYR A 204 17.10 -5.71 21.93
CA TYR A 204 17.74 -7.01 22.00
C TYR A 204 19.17 -6.97 22.55
N SER A 205 19.61 -8.11 23.08
CA SER A 205 21.00 -8.35 23.47
C SER A 205 21.42 -9.77 23.09
N GLY A 206 22.72 -9.99 22.89
CA GLY A 206 23.27 -11.30 22.51
C GLY A 206 23.25 -11.59 21.00
N LEU A 207 22.93 -10.60 20.16
CA LEU A 207 22.82 -10.75 18.69
C LEU A 207 23.81 -9.85 17.91
N ASN A 208 24.74 -9.20 18.59
CA ASN A 208 25.55 -8.11 18.04
C ASN A 208 26.45 -8.51 16.86
N ASN A 209 26.76 -9.81 16.72
CA ASN A 209 27.62 -10.35 15.67
C ASN A 209 26.85 -10.90 14.46
N LEU A 210 25.52 -10.76 14.44
CA LEU A 210 24.66 -11.23 13.36
C LEU A 210 24.14 -10.05 12.56
N GLY A 211 23.92 -10.26 11.25
CA GLY A 211 23.08 -9.35 10.49
C GLY A 211 21.62 -9.58 10.89
N LEU A 212 20.90 -8.51 11.23
CA LEU A 212 19.48 -8.57 11.58
C LEU A 212 18.66 -7.79 10.56
N ALA A 213 17.48 -8.30 10.26
CA ALA A 213 16.49 -7.61 9.45
C ALA A 213 15.08 -7.86 10.00
N VAL A 214 14.18 -6.92 9.77
CA VAL A 214 12.77 -7.03 10.15
C VAL A 214 11.91 -7.20 8.91
N VAL A 215 10.93 -8.11 8.96
CA VAL A 215 9.91 -8.20 7.91
C VAL A 215 8.98 -7.01 8.05
N ASN A 216 9.00 -6.10 7.07
CA ASN A 216 8.17 -4.91 7.07
C ASN A 216 6.73 -5.23 6.68
N GLY A 217 6.58 -6.08 5.66
CA GLY A 217 5.28 -6.42 5.10
C GLY A 217 5.34 -7.45 3.99
N ILE A 218 4.17 -7.94 3.62
CA ILE A 218 3.93 -8.86 2.50
C ILE A 218 2.87 -8.22 1.61
N THR A 219 2.99 -8.36 0.29
CA THR A 219 2.08 -7.73 -0.67
C THR A 219 0.61 -7.99 -0.31
N PRO A 220 -0.18 -6.95 0.01
CA PRO A 220 -1.60 -7.12 0.31
C PRO A 220 -2.34 -7.83 -0.82
N THR A 221 -3.42 -8.54 -0.46
CA THR A 221 -4.24 -9.30 -1.40
C THR A 221 -4.68 -8.40 -2.56
N ALA A 222 -4.54 -8.90 -3.79
CA ALA A 222 -5.03 -8.21 -4.99
C ALA A 222 -6.55 -8.27 -5.04
N GLU A 223 -7.18 -7.18 -5.51
CA GLU A 223 -8.53 -7.28 -6.06
C GLU A 223 -8.43 -7.66 -7.54
N ASN A 224 -9.33 -8.53 -8.00
CA ASN A 224 -9.33 -9.17 -9.32
C ASN A 224 -9.30 -8.20 -10.54
N SER A 225 -9.38 -6.89 -10.33
CA SER A 225 -9.48 -5.86 -11.39
C SER A 225 -8.69 -4.58 -11.10
N SER A 226 -7.82 -4.56 -10.07
CA SER A 226 -7.18 -3.32 -9.65
C SER A 226 -6.04 -2.89 -10.58
N ARG A 227 -6.29 -1.88 -11.43
CA ARG A 227 -5.23 -1.04 -11.99
C ARG A 227 -4.62 -0.17 -10.90
N GLY A 228 -3.30 -0.21 -10.74
CA GLY A 228 -2.54 0.60 -9.77
C GLY A 228 -1.31 -0.16 -9.28
N HIS A 229 -0.40 0.55 -8.61
CA HIS A 229 0.80 -0.09 -8.04
C HIS A 229 0.43 -1.19 -7.04
N ARG A 230 1.11 -2.33 -7.14
CA ARG A 230 1.04 -3.43 -6.17
C ARG A 230 2.41 -4.07 -6.00
N GLY A 231 2.92 -4.03 -4.78
CA GLY A 231 4.25 -4.51 -4.42
C GLY A 231 4.91 -3.60 -3.39
N SER A 232 6.23 -3.65 -3.33
CA SER A 232 7.00 -2.92 -2.34
C SER A 232 6.95 -1.41 -2.55
N VAL A 233 6.96 -0.68 -1.45
CA VAL A 233 7.02 0.78 -1.39
C VAL A 233 8.00 1.20 -0.29
N ILE A 234 8.95 2.05 -0.65
CA ILE A 234 10.12 2.36 0.18
C ILE A 234 10.38 3.86 0.14
N LYS A 235 10.43 4.52 1.29
CA LYS A 235 10.80 5.94 1.40
C LYS A 235 12.25 6.05 1.86
N THR A 236 13.09 6.60 0.99
CA THR A 236 14.44 7.04 1.35
C THR A 236 14.42 8.49 1.83
N ASP A 237 15.55 9.04 2.25
CA ASP A 237 15.72 10.49 2.44
C ASP A 237 15.37 11.30 1.17
N LYS A 238 15.68 10.76 -0.01
CA LYS A 238 15.54 11.46 -1.30
C LYS A 238 14.18 11.30 -1.97
N GLU A 239 13.62 10.09 -1.96
CA GLU A 239 12.50 9.77 -2.84
C GLU A 239 11.61 8.64 -2.30
N LEU A 240 10.49 8.41 -2.98
CA LEU A 240 9.58 7.29 -2.74
C LEU A 240 9.72 6.30 -3.90
N ILE A 241 10.27 5.12 -3.62
CA ILE A 241 10.53 4.06 -4.59
C ILE A 241 9.38 3.05 -4.54
N LYS A 242 8.88 2.66 -5.70
CA LYS A 242 7.83 1.65 -5.86
C LYS A 242 8.32 0.53 -6.77
N ILE A 243 8.25 -0.72 -6.30
CA ILE A 243 8.70 -1.91 -7.02
C ILE A 243 7.53 -2.87 -7.12
N ASN A 244 7.21 -3.34 -8.34
CA ASN A 244 6.08 -4.22 -8.56
C ASN A 244 6.32 -5.60 -7.92
N SER A 245 5.23 -6.29 -7.63
CA SER A 245 5.26 -7.64 -7.04
C SER A 245 5.56 -8.77 -8.03
N ASP A 246 5.61 -8.50 -9.33
CA ASP A 246 5.85 -9.46 -10.42
C ASP A 246 7.34 -9.68 -10.75
N ILE A 247 8.23 -9.36 -9.81
CA ILE A 247 9.68 -9.53 -9.97
C ILE A 247 10.07 -11.01 -9.93
N LYS A 248 11.10 -11.36 -10.72
CA LYS A 248 11.62 -12.74 -10.79
C LYS A 248 12.78 -13.00 -9.82
N THR A 249 13.48 -11.95 -9.41
CA THR A 249 14.68 -12.05 -8.57
C THR A 249 14.62 -11.01 -7.46
N THR A 250 15.29 -11.30 -6.35
CA THR A 250 15.40 -10.37 -5.23
C THR A 250 16.03 -9.05 -5.67
N GLN A 251 15.41 -7.94 -5.29
CA GLN A 251 15.96 -6.59 -5.49
C GLN A 251 16.40 -6.01 -4.15
N ILE A 252 17.36 -5.08 -4.20
CA ILE A 252 17.92 -4.44 -3.00
C ILE A 252 17.94 -2.94 -3.20
N VAL A 253 17.33 -2.23 -2.28
CA VAL A 253 17.43 -0.77 -2.14
C VAL A 253 18.38 -0.49 -0.98
N ARG A 254 19.37 0.38 -1.20
CA ARG A 254 20.36 0.78 -0.19
C ARG A 254 20.34 2.29 0.01
N GLY A 255 20.60 2.74 1.23
CA GLY A 255 20.65 4.16 1.57
C GLY A 255 20.11 4.41 2.98
N HIS A 256 19.75 5.66 3.28
CA HIS A 256 19.01 5.98 4.48
C HIS A 256 17.51 5.82 4.21
N ILE A 257 16.94 4.71 4.66
CA ILE A 257 15.56 4.33 4.38
C ILE A 257 14.71 4.63 5.62
N ILE A 258 13.80 5.59 5.53
CA ILE A 258 12.98 6.05 6.66
C ILE A 258 11.94 4.98 7.01
N TRP A 259 11.29 4.44 5.98
CA TRP A 259 10.32 3.37 6.12
C TRP A 259 10.24 2.53 4.85
N ALA A 260 9.83 1.28 5.02
CA ALA A 260 9.65 0.34 3.93
C ALA A 260 8.46 -0.57 4.23
N GLY A 261 7.89 -1.15 3.17
CA GLY A 261 6.83 -2.13 3.26
C GLY A 261 6.20 -2.43 1.92
N GLU A 262 4.93 -2.81 1.94
CA GLU A 262 4.19 -3.33 0.80
C GLU A 262 2.84 -2.60 0.68
N GLU A 263 2.38 -2.39 -0.54
CA GLU A 263 1.09 -1.76 -0.80
C GLU A 263 0.33 -2.42 -1.95
N ASN A 264 -0.98 -2.14 -1.99
CA ASN A 264 -1.76 -2.22 -3.21
C ASN A 264 -2.45 -0.86 -3.44
N LYS A 265 -3.47 -0.80 -4.30
CA LYS A 265 -4.21 0.44 -4.56
C LYS A 265 -4.84 1.06 -3.30
N TYR A 266 -5.34 0.25 -2.37
CA TYR A 266 -6.16 0.72 -1.25
C TYR A 266 -5.51 0.58 0.12
N PHE A 267 -4.58 -0.35 0.29
CA PHE A 267 -3.98 -0.72 1.57
C PHE A 267 -2.47 -0.54 1.54
N LEU A 268 -1.93 -0.17 2.70
CA LEU A 268 -0.52 0.03 2.95
C LEU A 268 -0.12 -0.75 4.19
N GLN A 269 0.99 -1.45 4.09
CA GLN A 269 1.64 -2.13 5.19
C GLN A 269 3.10 -1.67 5.28
N ILE A 270 3.50 -0.98 6.33
CA ILE A 270 4.87 -0.47 6.49
C ILE A 270 5.37 -0.62 7.92
N ILE A 271 6.70 -0.64 8.03
CA ILE A 271 7.39 -0.30 9.28
C ILE A 271 8.26 0.92 9.00
N ALA A 272 8.09 1.95 9.83
CA ALA A 272 8.98 3.10 9.89
C ALA A 272 9.94 2.95 11.05
N ASN A 273 11.19 3.36 10.87
CA ASN A 273 12.20 3.37 11.92
C ASN A 273 12.76 4.78 12.07
N LYS A 274 12.78 5.28 13.31
CA LYS A 274 13.28 6.63 13.62
C LYS A 274 14.73 6.83 13.20
N THR A 275 15.56 5.79 13.33
CA THR A 275 16.98 5.81 12.91
C THR A 275 17.18 5.39 11.44
N GLY A 276 16.10 5.00 10.75
CA GLY A 276 16.11 4.45 9.40
C GLY A 276 16.68 3.04 9.29
N PHE A 277 16.59 2.46 8.10
CA PHE A 277 17.21 1.20 7.70
C PHE A 277 18.36 1.48 6.73
N THR A 278 19.31 0.55 6.64
CA THR A 278 20.47 0.68 5.73
C THR A 278 20.26 0.02 4.38
N SER A 279 19.57 -1.11 4.37
CA SER A 279 19.19 -1.83 3.16
C SER A 279 17.80 -2.41 3.33
N THR A 280 17.05 -2.45 2.24
CA THR A 280 15.77 -3.13 2.15
C THR A 280 15.81 -4.11 0.98
N TYR A 281 15.48 -5.36 1.25
CA TYR A 281 15.37 -6.44 0.29
C TYR A 281 13.91 -6.63 -0.09
N ILE A 282 13.68 -6.80 -1.38
CA ILE A 282 12.38 -7.13 -1.96
C ILE A 282 12.49 -8.54 -2.50
N ILE A 283 11.81 -9.49 -1.86
CA ILE A 283 12.00 -10.92 -2.11
C ILE A 283 10.70 -11.49 -2.68
N PRO A 284 10.69 -12.06 -3.90
CA PRO A 284 9.51 -12.75 -4.41
C PRO A 284 9.29 -14.03 -3.60
N ILE A 285 8.06 -14.24 -3.10
CA ILE A 285 7.70 -15.40 -2.28
C ILE A 285 6.59 -16.26 -2.91
N ALA A 286 5.84 -15.71 -3.86
CA ALA A 286 4.86 -16.42 -4.67
C ALA A 286 4.60 -15.64 -5.97
N ASN A 287 3.74 -16.16 -6.85
CA ASN A 287 3.34 -15.42 -8.05
C ASN A 287 2.75 -14.06 -7.67
N GLU A 288 3.27 -13.00 -8.28
CA GLU A 288 2.88 -11.61 -8.00
C GLU A 288 2.81 -11.29 -6.50
N THR A 289 3.73 -11.82 -5.69
CA THR A 289 3.74 -11.57 -4.25
C THR A 289 5.17 -11.47 -3.76
N THR A 290 5.47 -10.31 -3.16
CA THR A 290 6.77 -10.01 -2.57
C THR A 290 6.66 -9.85 -1.06
N LEU A 291 7.80 -10.04 -0.42
CA LEU A 291 8.06 -9.68 0.96
C LEU A 291 9.12 -8.59 0.99
N THR A 292 8.86 -7.55 1.78
CA THR A 292 9.82 -6.49 2.05
C THR A 292 10.49 -6.72 3.40
N LEU A 293 11.83 -6.77 3.40
CA LEU A 293 12.67 -7.07 4.54
C LEU A 293 13.73 -5.97 4.71
N SER A 294 13.83 -5.32 5.87
CA SER A 294 14.78 -4.21 6.07
C SER A 294 15.81 -4.50 7.15
N GLU A 295 17.09 -4.24 6.85
CA GLU A 295 18.20 -4.40 7.79
C GLU A 295 18.11 -3.40 8.93
N ILE A 296 18.26 -3.90 10.15
CA ILE A 296 18.24 -3.09 11.37
C ILE A 296 19.63 -3.09 12.01
N LYS A 297 20.08 -1.89 12.40
CA LYS A 297 21.33 -1.69 13.16
C LYS A 297 20.99 -1.25 14.58
N GLY A 298 21.21 -2.13 15.54
CA GLY A 298 20.80 -1.90 16.93
C GLY A 298 19.29 -2.01 17.12
N ASN A 299 18.78 -1.35 18.17
CA ASN A 299 17.36 -1.34 18.50
C ASN A 299 16.53 -0.63 17.42
N LEU A 300 15.32 -1.12 17.18
CA LEU A 300 14.34 -0.46 16.31
C LEU A 300 13.37 0.32 17.19
N GLU A 301 13.21 1.61 16.91
CA GLU A 301 12.19 2.46 17.53
C GLU A 301 11.38 3.11 16.43
N GLY A 302 10.12 2.71 16.32
CA GLY A 302 9.36 2.94 15.11
C GLY A 302 7.87 2.79 15.29
N PHE A 303 7.17 2.59 14.17
CA PHE A 303 5.79 2.14 14.17
C PHE A 303 5.52 1.19 13.01
N PHE A 304 4.58 0.30 13.25
CA PHE A 304 3.95 -0.52 12.23
C PHE A 304 2.61 0.11 11.85
N PHE A 305 2.34 0.20 10.55
CA PHE A 305 1.04 0.59 10.03
C PHE A 305 0.59 -0.45 9.00
N GLY A 306 -0.51 -1.12 9.28
CA GLY A 306 -1.27 -1.90 8.31
C GLY A 306 -2.67 -1.30 8.24
N GLY A 307 -3.05 -0.71 7.12
CA GLY A 307 -4.31 0.02 7.08
C GLY A 307 -4.68 0.60 5.71
N PRO A 308 -5.84 1.27 5.64
CA PRO A 308 -6.33 1.88 4.42
C PRO A 308 -5.54 3.16 4.10
N LYS A 309 -5.32 3.42 2.81
CA LYS A 309 -4.67 4.64 2.30
C LYS A 309 -5.62 5.84 2.27
N LEU A 310 -6.21 6.16 3.43
CA LEU A 310 -7.05 7.34 3.59
C LEU A 310 -6.18 8.61 3.64
N TYR A 311 -6.48 9.60 2.78
CA TYR A 311 -5.67 10.82 2.67
C TYR A 311 -5.54 11.59 3.98
N SER A 312 -6.62 11.66 4.77
CA SER A 312 -6.63 12.28 6.10
C SER A 312 -5.79 11.50 7.11
N LEU A 313 -5.97 10.18 7.20
CA LEU A 313 -5.23 9.32 8.13
C LEU A 313 -3.73 9.37 7.87
N LEU A 314 -3.30 9.16 6.63
CA LEU A 314 -1.89 9.22 6.26
C LEU A 314 -1.28 10.60 6.53
N GLY A 315 -2.09 11.67 6.39
CA GLY A 315 -1.69 13.03 6.76
C GLY A 315 -1.50 13.22 8.25
N GLN A 316 -2.41 12.72 9.08
CA GLN A 316 -2.32 12.82 10.54
C GLN A 316 -1.08 12.09 11.07
N ILE A 317 -0.83 10.87 10.57
CA ILE A 317 0.36 10.10 10.90
C ILE A 317 1.63 10.85 10.48
N ASN A 318 1.64 11.43 9.26
CA ASN A 318 2.77 12.22 8.78
C ASN A 318 3.07 13.42 9.69
N GLU A 319 2.05 14.22 10.04
CA GLU A 319 2.22 15.40 10.88
C GLU A 319 2.66 15.06 12.30
N LYS A 320 2.16 13.95 12.88
CA LYS A 320 2.60 13.45 14.18
C LYS A 320 4.10 13.15 14.17
N TYR A 321 4.55 12.28 13.28
CA TYR A 321 5.97 11.87 13.24
C TYR A 321 6.90 12.95 12.69
N LYS A 322 6.39 13.88 11.89
CA LYS A 322 7.13 15.10 11.54
C LYS A 322 7.43 15.95 12.78
N LYS A 323 6.50 16.06 13.73
CA LYS A 323 6.71 16.76 15.00
C LYS A 323 7.59 15.96 15.97
N GLU A 324 7.36 14.66 16.10
CA GLU A 324 8.06 13.81 17.08
C GLU A 324 9.49 13.46 16.66
N TRP A 325 9.71 13.18 15.37
CA TRP A 325 11.00 12.69 14.87
C TRP A 325 11.74 13.70 13.99
N ASN A 326 11.11 14.83 13.65
CA ASN A 326 11.65 15.81 12.70
C ASN A 326 11.95 15.19 11.32
N ILE A 327 11.11 14.25 10.88
CA ILE A 327 11.25 13.52 9.62
C ILE A 327 9.93 13.59 8.83
N ASP A 328 10.00 13.90 7.53
CA ASP A 328 8.84 13.80 6.65
C ASP A 328 8.71 12.38 6.09
N LEU A 329 7.65 11.69 6.50
CA LEU A 329 7.36 10.34 6.02
C LEU A 329 6.79 10.36 4.59
N ALA A 330 6.24 11.49 4.14
CA ALA A 330 5.58 11.63 2.84
C ALA A 330 4.51 10.55 2.54
N LEU A 331 3.80 10.06 3.57
CA LEU A 331 2.88 8.91 3.42
C LEU A 331 1.78 9.13 2.38
N ARG A 332 1.29 10.38 2.23
CA ARG A 332 0.26 10.71 1.22
C ARG A 332 0.71 10.46 -0.22
N ASN A 333 2.02 10.40 -0.49
CA ASN A 333 2.56 10.13 -1.82
C ASN A 333 2.43 8.63 -2.21
N THR A 334 2.03 7.77 -1.28
CA THR A 334 1.65 6.37 -1.59
C THR A 334 0.34 6.28 -2.39
N ILE A 335 -0.52 7.30 -2.28
CA ILE A 335 -1.76 7.39 -3.04
C ILE A 335 -1.43 7.78 -4.48
N ASP A 336 -1.76 6.89 -5.40
CA ASP A 336 -1.53 7.08 -6.83
C ASP A 336 -2.78 7.68 -7.49
N PHE A 337 -2.63 8.85 -8.10
CA PHE A 337 -3.68 9.52 -8.87
C PHE A 337 -3.65 9.16 -10.36
N GLY A 338 -2.76 8.26 -10.78
CA GLY A 338 -2.59 7.79 -12.15
C GLY A 338 -1.93 8.83 -13.06
N PHE A 339 -1.98 8.56 -14.36
CA PHE A 339 -1.36 9.38 -15.40
C PHE A 339 -1.82 10.85 -15.37
N PHE A 340 -3.09 11.09 -15.08
CA PHE A 340 -3.66 12.44 -14.94
C PHE A 340 -3.51 13.01 -13.53
N GLY A 341 -2.55 12.55 -12.74
CA GLY A 341 -2.40 12.94 -11.34
C GLY A 341 -2.21 14.44 -11.10
N ILE A 342 -1.67 15.17 -12.09
CA ILE A 342 -1.54 16.63 -12.04
C ILE A 342 -2.90 17.34 -11.95
N LEU A 343 -3.95 16.78 -12.57
CA LEU A 343 -5.32 17.26 -12.49
C LEU A 343 -6.12 16.52 -11.39
N GLY A 344 -5.89 15.21 -11.27
CA GLY A 344 -6.61 14.34 -10.34
C GLY A 344 -6.38 14.72 -8.88
N LYS A 345 -5.15 15.07 -8.50
CA LYS A 345 -4.83 15.45 -7.12
C LYS A 345 -5.52 16.76 -6.69
N PRO A 346 -5.41 17.89 -7.42
CA PRO A 346 -6.17 19.11 -7.09
C PRO A 346 -7.67 18.87 -7.04
N LEU A 347 -8.22 18.14 -8.01
CA LEU A 347 -9.65 17.85 -8.05
C LEU A 347 -10.11 17.04 -6.83
N PHE A 348 -9.33 16.03 -6.45
CA PHE A 348 -9.56 15.25 -5.24
C PHE A 348 -9.48 16.11 -3.97
N LEU A 349 -8.53 17.05 -3.89
CA LEU A 349 -8.41 17.93 -2.73
C LEU A 349 -9.65 18.82 -2.56
N VAL A 350 -10.16 19.39 -3.65
CA VAL A 350 -11.41 20.16 -3.63
C VAL A 350 -12.59 19.26 -3.24
N LEU A 351 -12.69 18.08 -3.83
CA LEU A 351 -13.73 17.11 -3.49
C LEU A 351 -13.70 16.72 -2.01
N HIS A 352 -12.52 16.42 -1.49
CA HIS A 352 -12.29 16.05 -0.11
C HIS A 352 -12.59 17.22 0.83
N PHE A 353 -12.26 18.45 0.44
CA PHE A 353 -12.63 19.64 1.18
C PHE A 353 -14.16 19.76 1.29
N ILE A 354 -14.90 19.63 0.19
CA ILE A 354 -16.38 19.66 0.20
C ILE A 354 -16.94 18.52 1.06
N TYR A 355 -16.37 17.31 0.92
CA TYR A 355 -16.77 16.16 1.73
C TYR A 355 -16.60 16.40 3.22
N ASN A 356 -15.54 17.10 3.66
CA ASN A 356 -15.34 17.42 5.07
C ASN A 356 -16.42 18.33 5.67
N PHE A 357 -17.19 19.07 4.87
CA PHE A 357 -18.33 19.84 5.37
C PHE A 357 -19.63 19.03 5.36
N ILE A 358 -19.88 18.31 4.27
CA ILE A 358 -21.18 17.67 4.01
C ILE A 358 -21.23 16.23 4.52
N HIS A 359 -20.08 15.59 4.64
CA HIS A 359 -19.89 14.19 5.03
C HIS A 359 -20.65 13.19 4.12
N ASN A 360 -20.93 13.58 2.87
CA ASN A 360 -21.61 12.75 1.87
C ASN A 360 -20.90 12.85 0.50
N TRP A 361 -20.37 11.71 0.03
CA TRP A 361 -19.63 11.65 -1.23
C TRP A 361 -20.47 12.01 -2.46
N ALA A 362 -21.74 11.60 -2.52
CA ALA A 362 -22.60 11.88 -3.66
C ALA A 362 -22.88 13.39 -3.79
N LEU A 363 -23.22 14.06 -2.70
CA LEU A 363 -23.42 15.51 -2.69
C LEU A 363 -22.13 16.27 -2.97
N ALA A 364 -21.00 15.81 -2.42
CA ALA A 364 -19.70 16.43 -2.68
C ALA A 364 -19.34 16.38 -4.18
N ILE A 365 -19.61 15.25 -4.85
CA ILE A 365 -19.40 15.10 -6.30
C ILE A 365 -20.34 16.04 -7.08
N ILE A 366 -21.63 16.11 -6.72
CA ILE A 366 -22.58 17.02 -7.37
C ILE A 366 -22.08 18.46 -7.27
N ILE A 367 -21.68 18.92 -6.08
CA ILE A 367 -21.18 20.29 -5.89
C ILE A 367 -19.90 20.53 -6.67
N LEU A 368 -18.97 19.56 -6.68
CA LEU A 368 -17.76 19.65 -7.47
C LEU A 368 -18.08 19.80 -8.96
N THR A 369 -19.03 19.03 -9.49
CA THR A 369 -19.43 19.12 -10.90
C THR A 369 -20.07 20.47 -11.24
N VAL A 370 -20.89 21.03 -10.35
CA VAL A 370 -21.46 22.39 -10.53
C VAL A 370 -20.34 23.44 -10.53
N LEU A 371 -19.40 23.35 -9.60
CA LEU A 371 -18.26 24.27 -9.49
C LEU A 371 -17.38 24.22 -10.75
N LEU A 372 -17.07 23.02 -11.25
CA LEU A 372 -16.34 22.86 -12.51
C LEU A 372 -17.08 23.45 -13.70
N ARG A 373 -18.42 23.27 -13.79
CA ARG A 373 -19.22 23.86 -14.86
C ARG A 373 -19.17 25.39 -14.83
N ILE A 374 -19.20 26.01 -13.66
CA ILE A 374 -19.10 27.47 -13.51
C ILE A 374 -17.73 27.97 -13.95
N ILE A 375 -16.64 27.32 -13.51
CA ILE A 375 -15.28 27.71 -13.86
C ILE A 375 -15.02 27.54 -15.37
N LEU A 376 -15.54 26.47 -15.97
CA LEU A 376 -15.35 26.16 -17.39
C LEU A 376 -16.39 26.83 -18.30
N PHE A 377 -17.39 27.52 -17.75
CA PHE A 377 -18.44 28.21 -18.50
C PHE A 377 -17.91 29.14 -19.61
N PRO A 378 -16.93 30.05 -19.39
CA PRO A 378 -16.44 30.93 -20.44
C PRO A 378 -15.74 30.17 -21.58
N LEU A 379 -15.09 29.04 -21.27
CA LEU A 379 -14.47 28.18 -22.28
C LEU A 379 -15.54 27.45 -23.10
N ASN A 380 -16.55 26.90 -22.43
CA ASN A 380 -17.66 26.21 -23.08
C ASN A 380 -18.46 27.16 -23.99
N HIS A 381 -18.73 28.39 -23.55
CA HIS A 381 -19.42 29.40 -24.35
C HIS A 381 -18.62 29.78 -25.60
N LYS A 382 -17.29 29.90 -25.51
CA LYS A 382 -16.44 30.13 -26.69
C LYS A 382 -16.48 28.97 -27.68
N SER A 383 -16.50 27.72 -27.18
CA SER A 383 -16.65 26.53 -28.03
C SER A 383 -17.98 26.53 -28.77
N LEU A 384 -19.08 26.92 -28.12
CA LEU A 384 -20.41 26.97 -28.72
C LEU A 384 -20.55 28.07 -29.77
N LYS A 385 -19.80 29.16 -29.66
CA LYS A 385 -19.79 30.25 -30.66
C LYS A 385 -18.95 29.91 -31.90
N ALA A 386 -18.05 28.92 -31.80
CA ALA A 386 -17.15 28.51 -32.88
C ALA A 386 -17.72 27.35 -33.73
N MET A 387 -18.79 26.70 -33.26
CA MET A 387 -19.66 25.80 -34.04
C MET A 387 -20.80 26.61 -34.64
#